data_AF-A0A7W1TL44-F1
#
_entry.id   AF-A0A7W1TL44-F1
#
_cell.length_a   1.000
_cell.length_b   1.000
_cell.length_c   1.000
_cell.angle_alpha   90.00
_cell.angle_beta   90.00
_cell.angle_gamma   90.00
#
_symmetry.space_group_name_H-M   'P 1'
#
loop_
_entity.id
_entity.type
_entity.pdbx_description
1 polymer ?
#
loop_
_entity_poly.entity_id
_entity_poly.type
_entity_poly.pdbx_seq_one_letter_code
_entity_poly.pdbx_strand_id
1 'polypeptide(L)'
;MNLAAACAFVEREGTPLERARLHALLSRRAAPAVPEELAAATHADGGWALDWEPDRPSSLHATVHALDALADLGLLETPAAQAGLDFMSMHQSRRGIWREAGELATWELPLWMDSTNPAADVYTTALCAGALAQYGGNELVVDRGVNWLQTQQGRAGLLPGWKLHSSWLALPAFVQVLDVQTRSTRRLVGGLGEALGADWTGDMLTGCLSACLAAGYTLHTTLVARAWDLLRAQQGSDGGWSVAEDERPAVALQAVAVALQIELGHGR
;
A
#
# COMPACT_ATOMS: atom_id res chain seq x y z
N MET A 1 -5.35 -20.44 4.15
CA MET A 1 -3.91 -20.22 3.93
C MET A 1 -3.18 -21.07 4.97
N ASN A 2 -2.02 -21.62 4.64
CA ASN A 2 -1.12 -22.18 5.63
C ASN A 2 -0.21 -21.05 6.14
N LEU A 3 -0.62 -20.42 7.25
CA LEU A 3 0.10 -19.29 7.84
C LEU A 3 1.52 -19.69 8.29
N ALA A 4 1.68 -20.87 8.90
CA ALA A 4 2.97 -21.35 9.36
C ALA A 4 3.96 -21.54 8.20
N ALA A 5 3.50 -22.05 7.06
CA ALA A 5 4.34 -22.18 5.86
C ALA A 5 4.75 -20.81 5.30
N ALA A 6 3.84 -19.83 5.25
CA ALA A 6 4.17 -18.48 4.80
C ALA A 6 5.19 -17.80 5.72
N CYS A 7 5.02 -17.90 7.04
CA CYS A 7 6.02 -17.39 7.99
C CYS A 7 7.38 -18.07 7.81
N ALA A 8 7.41 -19.41 7.70
CA ALA A 8 8.65 -20.15 7.49
C ALA A 8 9.33 -19.83 6.14
N PHE A 9 8.55 -19.43 5.12
CA PHE A 9 9.09 -18.93 3.86
C PHE A 9 9.80 -17.59 4.05
N VAL A 10 9.15 -16.61 4.67
CA VAL A 10 9.73 -15.28 4.95
C VAL A 10 10.98 -15.37 5.84
N GLU A 11 10.97 -16.23 6.86
CA GLU A 11 12.14 -16.47 7.72
C GLU A 11 13.36 -16.99 6.95
N ARG A 12 13.13 -17.75 5.88
CA ARG A 12 14.20 -18.38 5.09
C ARG A 12 14.69 -17.46 3.98
N GLU A 13 13.77 -16.89 3.21
CA GLU A 13 14.07 -16.16 1.97
C GLU A 13 14.06 -14.64 2.14
N GLY A 14 13.42 -14.12 3.20
CA GLY A 14 13.23 -12.68 3.36
C GLY A 14 14.49 -11.92 3.78
N THR A 15 14.51 -10.63 3.47
CA THR A 15 15.54 -9.68 3.90
C THR A 15 15.51 -9.49 5.43
N PRO A 16 16.57 -8.91 6.02
CA PRO A 16 16.56 -8.57 7.45
C PRO A 16 15.36 -7.70 7.85
N LEU A 17 14.95 -6.74 7.01
CA LEU A 17 13.79 -5.90 7.26
C LEU A 17 12.48 -6.70 7.20
N GLU A 18 12.30 -7.59 6.23
CA GLU A 18 11.09 -8.40 6.11
C GLU A 18 10.91 -9.35 7.31
N ARG A 19 12.00 -9.96 7.79
CA ARG A 19 11.97 -10.78 9.00
C ARG A 19 11.65 -9.95 10.24
N ALA A 20 12.22 -8.74 10.36
CA ALA A 20 11.90 -7.83 11.45
C ALA A 20 10.41 -7.44 11.46
N ARG A 21 9.84 -7.12 10.29
CA ARG A 21 8.42 -6.86 10.11
C ARG A 21 7.58 -8.08 10.50
N LEU A 22 7.94 -9.27 10.03
CA LEU A 22 7.25 -10.52 10.39
C LEU A 22 7.22 -10.73 11.91
N HIS A 23 8.36 -10.58 12.58
CA HIS A 23 8.44 -10.75 14.04
C HIS A 23 7.58 -9.72 14.78
N ALA A 24 7.58 -8.47 14.35
CA ALA A 24 6.74 -7.42 14.94
C ALA A 24 5.25 -7.74 14.78
N LEU A 25 4.82 -8.14 13.57
CA LEU A 25 3.45 -8.55 13.28
C LEU A 25 2.99 -9.74 14.13
N LEU A 26 3.81 -10.79 14.22
CA LEU A 26 3.47 -12.01 14.98
C LEU A 26 3.46 -11.77 16.50
N SER A 27 4.41 -10.97 17.01
CA SER A 27 4.51 -10.68 18.44
C SER A 27 3.53 -9.59 18.90
N ARG A 28 2.98 -8.81 17.96
CA ARG A 28 2.18 -7.60 18.22
C ARG A 28 2.88 -6.62 19.14
N ARG A 29 4.20 -6.51 18.98
CA ARG A 29 5.04 -5.57 19.72
C ARG A 29 5.78 -4.71 18.72
N ALA A 30 5.86 -3.42 19.05
CA ALA A 30 6.69 -2.51 18.29
C ALA A 30 8.15 -2.99 18.31
N ALA A 31 8.81 -2.85 17.17
CA ALA A 31 10.26 -3.01 17.10
C ALA A 31 10.93 -2.00 18.04
N PRO A 32 12.11 -2.32 18.60
CA PRO A 32 12.76 -1.44 19.58
C PRO A 32 13.29 -0.13 18.96
N ALA A 33 13.53 -0.11 17.66
CA ALA A 33 14.01 1.05 16.92
C ALA A 33 13.67 0.91 15.42
N VAL A 34 13.77 2.02 14.68
CA VAL A 34 13.73 2.02 13.22
C VAL A 34 14.92 1.21 12.69
N PRO A 35 14.69 0.22 11.81
CA PRO A 35 15.77 -0.55 11.18
C PRO A 35 16.78 0.35 10.47
N GLU A 36 18.06 -0.04 10.51
CA GLU A 36 19.17 0.75 9.94
C GLU A 36 18.97 1.06 8.45
N GLU A 37 18.46 0.10 7.68
CA GLU A 37 18.13 0.27 6.25
C GLU A 37 17.15 1.43 6.01
N LEU A 38 16.05 1.49 6.77
CA LEU A 38 15.08 2.59 6.67
C LEU A 38 15.67 3.91 7.18
N ALA A 39 16.45 3.87 8.25
CA ALA A 39 17.06 5.06 8.83
C ALA A 39 18.11 5.69 7.90
N ALA A 40 18.92 4.86 7.22
CA ALA A 40 19.93 5.30 6.27
C ALA A 40 19.32 5.91 5.00
N ALA A 41 18.14 5.44 4.59
CA ALA A 41 17.43 5.92 3.41
C ALA A 41 16.59 7.19 3.65
N THR A 42 16.45 7.63 4.91
CA THR A 42 15.65 8.83 5.23
C THR A 42 16.46 10.10 4.96
N HIS A 43 15.84 11.09 4.32
CA HIS A 43 16.46 12.38 4.02
C HIS A 43 15.99 13.49 4.96
N ALA A 44 16.71 14.62 4.95
CA ALA A 44 16.42 15.77 5.82
C ALA A 44 15.09 16.47 5.50
N ASP A 45 14.53 16.24 4.32
CA ASP A 45 13.20 16.71 3.91
C ASP A 45 12.05 15.84 4.46
N GLY A 46 12.38 14.74 5.14
CA GLY A 46 11.45 13.77 5.69
C GLY A 46 11.06 12.65 4.74
N GLY A 47 11.46 12.70 3.47
CA GLY A 47 11.21 11.66 2.49
C GLY A 47 12.21 10.50 2.58
N TRP A 48 11.87 9.39 1.92
CA TRP A 48 12.78 8.26 1.73
C TRP A 48 13.32 8.25 0.30
N ALA A 49 14.61 7.98 0.19
CA ALA A 49 15.30 7.85 -1.08
C ALA A 49 14.67 6.79 -1.99
N LEU A 50 14.68 7.04 -3.30
CA LEU A 50 14.27 6.07 -4.32
C LEU A 50 14.98 4.72 -4.13
N ASP A 51 14.22 3.62 -4.16
CA ASP A 51 14.69 2.25 -3.90
C ASP A 51 15.41 2.08 -2.54
N TRP A 52 15.22 3.03 -1.62
CA TRP A 52 15.94 3.15 -0.35
C TRP A 52 17.47 3.22 -0.49
N GLU A 53 17.97 3.66 -1.64
CA GLU A 53 19.38 3.90 -1.89
C GLU A 53 19.76 5.31 -1.40
N PRO A 54 20.55 5.48 -0.33
CA PRO A 54 20.71 6.77 0.37
C PRO A 54 21.17 7.95 -0.51
N ASP A 55 21.92 7.67 -1.57
CA ASP A 55 22.44 8.67 -2.52
C ASP A 55 21.42 9.13 -3.58
N ARG A 56 20.23 8.52 -3.61
CA ARG A 56 19.15 8.89 -4.55
C ARG A 56 18.19 9.89 -3.92
N PRO A 57 17.49 10.72 -4.71
CA PRO A 57 16.55 11.69 -4.17
C PRO A 57 15.36 11.02 -3.48
N SER A 58 14.72 11.75 -2.56
CA SER A 58 13.44 11.37 -1.97
C SER A 58 12.37 11.11 -3.03
N SER A 59 11.57 10.06 -2.84
CA SER A 59 10.40 9.77 -3.68
C SER A 59 9.15 9.55 -2.85
N LEU A 60 8.00 9.93 -3.38
CA LEU A 60 6.71 9.69 -2.73
C LEU A 60 6.45 8.19 -2.60
N HIS A 61 6.76 7.42 -3.65
CA HIS A 61 6.63 5.98 -3.66
C HIS A 61 7.44 5.32 -2.54
N ALA A 62 8.76 5.59 -2.45
CA ALA A 62 9.59 4.99 -1.42
C ALA A 62 9.21 5.45 -0.01
N THR A 63 8.73 6.69 0.13
CA THR A 63 8.20 7.20 1.41
C THR A 63 6.96 6.43 1.85
N VAL A 64 6.02 6.14 0.94
CA VAL A 64 4.83 5.32 1.28
C VAL A 64 5.25 3.90 1.68
N HIS A 65 6.15 3.25 0.93
CA HIS A 65 6.63 1.91 1.30
C HIS A 65 7.38 1.90 2.64
N ALA A 66 8.10 2.98 2.97
CA ALA A 66 8.75 3.10 4.27
C ALA A 66 7.71 3.22 5.39
N LEU A 67 6.63 3.99 5.19
CA LEU A 67 5.52 4.08 6.13
C LEU A 67 4.80 2.73 6.30
N ASP A 68 4.59 1.96 5.23
CA ASP A 68 4.06 0.60 5.31
C ASP A 68 4.94 -0.30 6.18
N ALA A 69 6.27 -0.24 5.99
CA ALA A 69 7.22 -0.99 6.80
C ALA A 69 7.20 -0.54 8.28
N LEU A 70 7.17 0.77 8.55
CA LEU A 70 7.06 1.32 9.89
C LEU A 70 5.73 0.93 10.56
N ALA A 71 4.63 0.84 9.80
CA ALA A 71 3.34 0.36 10.29
C ALA A 71 3.42 -1.08 10.79
N ASP A 72 3.99 -1.99 9.99
CA ASP A 72 4.18 -3.39 10.37
C ASP A 72 5.10 -3.53 11.60
N LEU A 73 6.09 -2.65 11.72
CA LEU A 73 7.00 -2.59 12.85
C LEU A 73 6.40 -1.93 14.10
N GLY A 74 5.18 -1.38 14.02
CA GLY A 74 4.54 -0.64 15.12
C GLY A 74 5.22 0.68 15.46
N LEU A 75 5.79 1.37 14.46
CA LEU A 75 6.63 2.57 14.59
C LEU A 75 6.02 3.84 13.97
N LEU A 76 4.71 3.87 13.72
CA LEU A 76 4.04 5.05 13.15
C LEU A 76 4.06 6.29 14.05
N GLU A 77 4.22 6.11 15.37
CA GLU A 77 4.31 7.23 16.34
C GLU A 77 5.74 7.82 16.45
N THR A 78 6.66 7.38 15.60
CA THR A 78 8.05 7.87 15.63
C THR A 78 8.20 9.20 14.87
N PRO A 79 9.20 10.04 15.22
CA PRO A 79 9.48 11.26 14.48
C PRO A 79 9.76 11.03 12.98
N ALA A 80 10.35 9.89 12.62
CA ALA A 80 10.59 9.53 11.22
C ALA A 80 9.26 9.34 10.46
N ALA A 81 8.33 8.55 11.01
CA ALA A 81 7.01 8.36 10.40
C ALA A 81 6.25 9.69 10.24
N GLN A 82 6.27 10.55 11.26
CA GLN A 82 5.66 11.88 11.16
C GLN A 82 6.30 12.73 10.06
N ALA A 83 7.63 12.72 9.95
CA ALA A 83 8.34 13.44 8.89
C ALA A 83 7.96 12.93 7.49
N GLY A 84 7.73 11.63 7.32
CA GLY A 84 7.23 11.06 6.06
C GLY A 84 5.82 11.52 5.70
N LEU A 85 4.90 11.55 6.67
CA LEU A 85 3.55 12.08 6.48
C LEU A 85 3.55 13.57 6.13
N ASP A 86 4.43 14.34 6.78
CA ASP A 86 4.62 15.77 6.50
C ASP A 86 5.22 15.99 5.11
N PHE A 87 6.24 15.21 4.73
CA PHE A 87 6.84 15.21 3.39
C PHE A 87 5.77 15.01 2.33
N MET A 88 4.95 13.96 2.44
CA MET A 88 3.86 13.71 1.50
C MET A 88 2.87 14.87 1.47
N SER A 89 2.49 15.41 2.63
CA SER A 89 1.53 16.52 2.71
C SER A 89 2.03 17.79 2.03
N MET A 90 3.33 18.10 2.14
CA MET A 90 3.97 19.26 1.51
C MET A 90 4.08 19.14 -0.01
N HIS A 91 4.15 17.92 -0.54
CA HIS A 91 4.29 17.65 -1.98
C HIS A 91 2.95 17.61 -2.73
N GLN A 92 1.81 17.77 -2.04
CA GLN A 92 0.52 17.89 -2.70
C GLN A 92 0.38 19.26 -3.39
N SER A 93 0.09 19.25 -4.69
CA SER A 93 -0.22 20.49 -5.42
C SER A 93 -1.53 21.14 -4.92
N ARG A 94 -1.73 22.42 -5.25
CA ARG A 94 -2.99 23.14 -4.95
C ARG A 94 -4.25 22.47 -5.53
N ARG A 95 -4.10 21.66 -6.58
CA ARG A 95 -5.18 20.92 -7.23
C ARG A 95 -5.49 19.57 -6.54
N GLY A 96 -4.77 19.21 -5.48
CA GLY A 96 -4.93 17.92 -4.79
C GLY A 96 -4.11 16.78 -5.39
N ILE A 97 -3.29 17.05 -6.40
CA ILE A 97 -2.51 16.05 -7.14
C ILE A 97 -1.13 15.89 -6.50
N TRP A 98 -0.68 14.66 -6.32
CA TRP A 98 0.71 14.31 -6.06
C TRP A 98 1.41 13.86 -7.33
N ARG A 99 2.68 14.26 -7.45
CA ARG A 99 3.58 13.82 -8.52
C ARG A 99 4.95 13.57 -7.92
N GLU A 100 5.62 12.56 -8.44
CA GLU A 100 7.03 12.39 -8.16
C GLU A 100 7.84 13.61 -8.60
N ALA A 101 8.98 13.82 -7.95
CA ALA A 101 9.86 14.93 -8.26
C ALA A 101 10.44 14.77 -9.69
N GLY A 102 10.49 15.87 -10.44
CA GLY A 102 10.99 15.84 -11.82
C GLY A 102 12.45 15.41 -11.94
N GLU A 103 13.26 15.59 -10.89
CA GLU A 103 14.65 15.14 -10.84
C GLU A 103 14.81 13.62 -10.87
N LEU A 104 13.77 12.87 -10.47
CA LEU A 104 13.77 11.41 -10.56
C LEU A 104 13.81 10.93 -12.02
N ALA A 105 13.44 11.76 -13.00
CA ALA A 105 13.49 11.41 -14.42
C ALA A 105 14.91 11.13 -14.96
N THR A 106 15.95 11.41 -14.16
CA THR A 106 17.34 11.01 -14.47
C THR A 106 17.63 9.54 -14.20
N TRP A 107 16.70 8.83 -13.53
CA TRP A 107 16.80 7.41 -13.17
C TRP A 107 15.89 6.56 -14.05
N GLU A 108 16.18 5.26 -14.12
CA GLU A 108 15.30 4.29 -14.76
C GLU A 108 14.11 4.01 -13.83
N LEU A 109 12.99 4.68 -14.09
CA LEU A 109 11.78 4.57 -13.28
C LEU A 109 10.75 3.64 -13.93
N PRO A 110 9.97 2.91 -13.13
CA PRO A 110 8.73 2.33 -13.59
C PRO A 110 7.78 3.42 -14.12
N LEU A 111 6.97 3.08 -15.12
CA LEU A 111 6.07 4.04 -15.77
C LEU A 111 5.06 4.70 -14.81
N TRP A 112 4.74 4.06 -13.67
CA TRP A 112 3.83 4.61 -12.65
C TRP A 112 4.48 5.67 -11.75
N MET A 113 5.79 5.86 -11.85
CA MET A 113 6.55 6.92 -11.17
C MET A 113 6.96 8.05 -12.12
N ASP A 114 6.71 7.91 -13.42
CA ASP A 114 7.05 8.92 -14.43
C ASP A 114 6.17 10.16 -14.28
N SER A 115 6.74 11.24 -13.75
CA SER A 115 6.06 12.52 -13.51
C SER A 115 5.59 13.23 -14.78
N THR A 116 6.00 12.78 -15.96
CA THR A 116 5.53 13.29 -17.26
C THR A 116 4.30 12.54 -17.79
N ASN A 117 3.97 11.38 -17.21
CA ASN A 117 2.87 10.55 -17.61
C ASN A 117 1.59 10.89 -16.82
N PRO A 118 0.51 11.37 -17.46
CA PRO A 118 -0.75 11.68 -16.75
C PRO A 118 -1.40 10.48 -16.06
N ALA A 119 -1.08 9.25 -16.47
CA ALA A 119 -1.52 8.06 -15.75
C ALA A 119 -0.84 7.93 -14.38
N ALA A 120 0.41 8.39 -14.24
CA ALA A 120 1.16 8.37 -13.00
C ALA A 120 0.58 9.38 -12.00
N ASP A 121 0.09 10.54 -12.45
CA ASP A 121 -0.63 11.49 -11.57
C ASP A 121 -1.77 10.79 -10.80
N VAL A 122 -2.52 9.92 -11.47
CA VAL A 122 -3.64 9.19 -10.85
C VAL A 122 -3.14 8.15 -9.87
N TYR A 123 -2.11 7.40 -10.26
CA TYR A 123 -1.48 6.38 -9.42
C TYR A 123 -0.86 6.98 -8.16
N THR A 124 0.04 7.96 -8.30
CA THR A 124 0.74 8.59 -7.18
C THR A 124 -0.23 9.32 -6.26
N THR A 125 -1.28 9.95 -6.81
CA THR A 125 -2.32 10.58 -5.97
C THR A 125 -3.15 9.55 -5.22
N ALA A 126 -3.51 8.41 -5.84
CA ALA A 126 -4.19 7.32 -5.15
C ALA A 126 -3.33 6.72 -4.03
N LEU A 127 -2.06 6.44 -4.32
CA LEU A 127 -1.07 5.93 -3.38
C LEU A 127 -0.92 6.87 -2.18
N CYS A 128 -0.67 8.16 -2.42
CA CYS A 128 -0.43 9.12 -1.35
C CYS A 128 -1.67 9.40 -0.53
N ALA A 129 -2.83 9.59 -1.16
CA ALA A 129 -4.08 9.82 -0.45
C ALA A 129 -4.46 8.60 0.40
N GLY A 130 -4.32 7.39 -0.14
CA GLY A 130 -4.58 6.13 0.57
C GLY A 130 -3.71 5.96 1.80
N ALA A 131 -2.39 6.14 1.65
CA ALA A 131 -1.44 6.03 2.75
C ALA A 131 -1.68 7.11 3.82
N LEU A 132 -1.91 8.37 3.45
CA LEU A 132 -2.26 9.43 4.41
C LEU A 132 -3.56 9.12 5.14
N ALA A 133 -4.55 8.57 4.45
CA ALA A 133 -5.81 8.16 5.09
C ALA A 133 -5.61 7.03 6.11
N GLN A 134 -4.72 6.08 5.80
CA GLN A 134 -4.45 4.93 6.64
C GLN A 134 -3.57 5.25 7.85
N TYR A 135 -2.60 6.14 7.69
CA TYR A 135 -1.54 6.36 8.69
C TYR A 135 -1.67 7.67 9.48
N GLY A 136 -2.81 8.37 9.37
CA GLY A 136 -3.09 9.55 10.19
C GLY A 136 -2.55 10.86 9.63
N GLY A 137 -2.54 10.99 8.30
CA GLY A 137 -2.22 12.24 7.61
C GLY A 137 -3.29 13.34 7.79
N ASN A 138 -2.98 14.54 7.32
CA ASN A 138 -3.87 15.70 7.42
C ASN A 138 -5.17 15.48 6.61
N GLU A 139 -6.34 15.50 7.27
CA GLU A 139 -7.64 15.24 6.63
C GLU A 139 -7.94 16.16 5.44
N LEU A 140 -7.57 17.45 5.50
CA LEU A 140 -7.78 18.39 4.39
C LEU A 140 -6.90 18.06 3.18
N VAL A 141 -5.72 17.48 3.41
CA VAL A 141 -4.83 17.00 2.34
C VAL A 141 -5.47 15.79 1.67
N VAL A 142 -5.99 14.82 2.45
CA VAL A 142 -6.71 13.64 1.92
C VAL A 142 -7.95 14.06 1.13
N ASP A 143 -8.78 14.94 1.68
CA ASP A 143 -10.00 15.45 1.04
C ASP A 143 -9.73 16.06 -0.35
N ARG A 144 -8.70 16.91 -0.47
CA ARG A 144 -8.31 17.48 -1.78
C ARG A 144 -7.89 16.40 -2.79
N GLY A 145 -7.18 15.38 -2.33
CA GLY A 145 -6.79 14.24 -3.16
C GLY A 145 -8.00 13.46 -3.67
N VAL A 146 -8.92 13.12 -2.77
CA VAL A 146 -10.15 12.39 -3.10
C VAL A 146 -11.01 13.20 -4.06
N ASN A 147 -11.21 14.49 -3.81
CA ASN A 147 -11.97 15.38 -4.69
C ASN A 147 -11.43 15.38 -6.12
N TRP A 148 -10.11 15.39 -6.29
CA TRP A 148 -9.50 15.26 -7.62
C TRP A 148 -9.69 13.85 -8.21
N LEU A 149 -9.42 12.78 -7.44
CA LEU A 149 -9.57 11.38 -7.90
C LEU A 149 -11.00 11.06 -8.35
N GLN A 150 -12.02 11.61 -7.68
CA GLN A 150 -13.42 11.46 -8.10
C GLN A 150 -13.67 11.95 -9.52
N THR A 151 -12.99 13.03 -9.95
CA THR A 151 -13.09 13.54 -11.33
C THR A 151 -12.44 12.61 -12.36
N GLN A 152 -11.54 11.73 -11.92
CA GLN A 152 -10.86 10.75 -12.75
C GLN A 152 -11.63 9.42 -12.86
N GLN A 153 -12.62 9.17 -11.98
CA GLN A 153 -13.32 7.89 -11.91
C GLN A 153 -14.10 7.60 -13.20
N GLY A 154 -13.77 6.48 -13.85
CA GLY A 154 -14.37 6.05 -15.10
C GLY A 154 -15.80 5.50 -14.96
N ARG A 155 -16.39 5.11 -16.08
CA ARG A 155 -17.75 4.52 -16.12
C ARG A 155 -17.87 3.21 -15.35
N ALA A 156 -16.83 2.38 -15.36
CA ALA A 156 -16.76 1.14 -14.58
C ALA A 156 -16.53 1.37 -13.06
N GLY A 157 -16.40 2.63 -12.61
CA GLY A 157 -16.08 2.92 -11.21
C GLY A 157 -14.60 2.85 -10.85
N LEU A 158 -13.76 2.34 -11.74
CA LEU A 158 -12.32 2.28 -11.58
C LEU A 158 -11.65 3.60 -11.97
N LEU A 159 -10.51 3.88 -11.34
CA LEU A 159 -9.58 4.94 -11.72
C LEU A 159 -8.75 4.50 -12.94
N PRO A 160 -8.33 5.43 -13.82
CA PRO A 160 -7.38 5.16 -14.90
C PRO A 160 -5.94 5.06 -14.36
N GLY A 161 -4.98 4.75 -15.25
CA GLY A 161 -3.56 4.62 -14.92
C GLY A 161 -3.28 3.45 -13.98
N TRP A 162 -2.89 2.29 -14.51
CA TRP A 162 -2.82 1.03 -13.73
C TRP A 162 -4.13 0.76 -12.99
N LYS A 163 -5.20 0.67 -13.77
CA LYS A 163 -6.60 0.82 -13.32
C LYS A 163 -6.94 0.13 -12.01
N LEU A 164 -6.47 -1.11 -11.84
CA LEU A 164 -6.76 -1.90 -10.65
C LEU A 164 -5.99 -1.34 -9.44
N HIS A 165 -4.67 -1.17 -9.58
CA HIS A 165 -3.77 -0.62 -8.57
C HIS A 165 -4.23 0.73 -8.03
N SER A 166 -4.40 1.70 -8.91
CA SER A 166 -4.89 3.03 -8.50
C SER A 166 -6.24 2.96 -7.79
N SER A 167 -7.11 2.03 -8.19
CA SER A 167 -8.44 1.91 -7.59
C SER A 167 -8.42 1.35 -6.18
N TRP A 168 -7.63 0.30 -5.89
CA TRP A 168 -7.56 -0.18 -4.50
C TRP A 168 -6.70 0.75 -3.63
N LEU A 169 -5.62 1.35 -4.16
CA LEU A 169 -4.79 2.30 -3.42
C LEU A 169 -5.60 3.51 -2.95
N ALA A 170 -6.54 4.01 -3.75
CA ALA A 170 -7.42 5.11 -3.37
C ALA A 170 -8.51 4.74 -2.35
N LEU A 171 -8.77 3.45 -2.13
CA LEU A 171 -9.95 2.99 -1.39
C LEU A 171 -10.00 3.48 0.08
N PRO A 172 -8.90 3.43 0.88
CA PRO A 172 -8.91 3.96 2.24
C PRO A 172 -9.30 5.44 2.28
N ALA A 173 -8.75 6.25 1.38
CA ALA A 173 -9.07 7.67 1.27
C ALA A 173 -10.53 7.92 0.87
N PHE A 174 -11.05 7.15 -0.10
CA PHE A 174 -12.45 7.25 -0.51
C PHE A 174 -13.39 6.94 0.65
N VAL A 175 -13.10 5.92 1.46
CA VAL A 175 -13.94 5.59 2.62
C VAL A 175 -13.83 6.66 3.69
N GLN A 176 -12.63 7.15 4.02
CA GLN A 176 -12.45 8.20 5.02
C GLN A 176 -13.23 9.48 4.67
N VAL A 177 -13.15 9.94 3.41
CA VAL A 177 -13.71 11.23 2.99
C VAL A 177 -15.18 11.11 2.57
N LEU A 178 -15.56 10.04 1.87
CA LEU A 178 -16.88 9.91 1.24
C LEU A 178 -17.80 8.90 1.92
N ASP A 179 -17.31 8.11 2.89
CA ASP A 179 -17.99 6.96 3.45
C ASP A 179 -18.22 5.78 2.47
N VAL A 180 -18.43 4.59 3.02
CA VAL A 180 -18.69 3.34 2.28
C VAL A 180 -19.99 3.37 1.45
N GLN A 181 -20.99 4.17 1.84
CA GLN A 181 -22.30 4.19 1.17
C GLN A 181 -22.36 5.09 -0.07
N THR A 182 -21.39 5.99 -0.23
CA THR A 182 -21.38 6.92 -1.35
C THR A 182 -21.25 6.18 -2.68
N ARG A 183 -21.97 6.68 -3.70
CA ARG A 183 -21.98 6.08 -5.05
C ARG A 183 -20.57 5.91 -5.61
N SER A 184 -19.69 6.88 -5.39
CA SER A 184 -18.29 6.86 -5.83
C SER A 184 -17.55 5.65 -5.24
N THR A 185 -17.59 5.48 -3.91
CA THR A 185 -16.96 4.38 -3.17
C THR A 185 -17.52 3.03 -3.57
N ARG A 186 -18.86 2.89 -3.63
CA ARG A 186 -19.51 1.63 -4.04
C ARG A 186 -19.15 1.22 -5.46
N ARG A 187 -19.01 2.18 -6.38
CA ARG A 187 -18.59 1.90 -7.75
C ARG A 187 -17.13 1.47 -7.84
N LEU A 188 -16.26 2.03 -7.00
CA LEU A 188 -14.85 1.62 -6.92
C LEU A 188 -14.73 0.15 -6.47
N VAL A 189 -15.40 -0.21 -5.37
CA VAL A 189 -15.45 -1.59 -4.85
C VAL A 189 -16.14 -2.54 -5.83
N GLY A 190 -17.26 -2.13 -6.44
CA GLY A 190 -17.97 -2.92 -7.44
C GLY A 190 -17.11 -3.20 -8.67
N GLY A 191 -16.43 -2.19 -9.21
CA GLY A 191 -15.53 -2.34 -10.35
C GLY A 191 -14.35 -3.26 -10.05
N LEU A 192 -13.77 -3.18 -8.84
CA LEU A 192 -12.73 -4.12 -8.41
C LEU A 192 -13.27 -5.55 -8.32
N GLY A 193 -14.49 -5.73 -7.79
CA GLY A 193 -15.15 -7.04 -7.71
C GLY A 193 -15.48 -7.66 -9.07
N GLU A 194 -15.84 -6.85 -10.05
CA GLU A 194 -16.07 -7.28 -11.44
C GLU A 194 -14.77 -7.66 -12.14
N ALA A 195 -13.67 -6.94 -11.87
CA ALA A 195 -12.37 -7.19 -12.47
C ALA A 195 -11.59 -8.34 -11.81
N LEU A 196 -11.96 -8.74 -10.58
CA LEU A 196 -11.29 -9.81 -9.84
C LEU A 196 -11.38 -11.15 -10.58
N GLY A 197 -10.22 -11.66 -10.99
CA GLY A 197 -10.06 -12.89 -11.77
C GLY A 197 -8.98 -13.82 -11.20
N ALA A 198 -8.92 -15.03 -11.74
CA ALA A 198 -7.92 -16.04 -11.35
C ALA A 198 -6.50 -15.73 -11.86
N ASP A 199 -6.39 -14.77 -12.78
CA ASP A 199 -5.16 -14.22 -13.35
C ASP A 199 -4.50 -13.15 -12.47
N TRP A 200 -5.17 -12.72 -11.40
CA TRP A 200 -4.57 -11.81 -10.42
C TRP A 200 -3.46 -12.55 -9.66
N THR A 201 -2.30 -11.93 -9.59
CA THR A 201 -1.11 -12.43 -8.91
C THR A 201 -1.20 -12.24 -7.39
N GLY A 202 -0.26 -12.86 -6.66
CA GLY A 202 -0.20 -12.76 -5.20
C GLY A 202 -0.11 -11.31 -4.71
N ASP A 203 0.74 -10.48 -5.33
CA ASP A 203 0.93 -9.05 -5.02
C ASP A 203 -0.35 -8.22 -5.25
N MET A 204 -1.06 -8.47 -6.36
CA MET A 204 -2.33 -7.79 -6.64
C MET A 204 -3.40 -8.15 -5.60
N LEU A 205 -3.46 -9.43 -5.21
CA LEU A 205 -4.41 -9.91 -4.21
C LEU A 205 -4.10 -9.37 -2.82
N THR A 206 -2.84 -9.41 -2.38
CA THR A 206 -2.44 -8.87 -1.08
C THR A 206 -2.63 -7.36 -1.03
N GLY A 207 -2.22 -6.61 -2.06
CA GLY A 207 -2.39 -5.17 -2.14
C GLY A 207 -3.87 -4.75 -2.08
N CYS A 208 -4.73 -5.41 -2.86
CA CYS A 208 -6.17 -5.15 -2.84
C CYS A 208 -6.81 -5.50 -1.48
N LEU A 209 -6.45 -6.64 -0.89
CA LEU A 209 -6.95 -7.06 0.43
C LEU A 209 -6.50 -6.10 1.53
N SER A 210 -5.23 -5.72 1.57
CA SER A 210 -4.69 -4.75 2.53
C SER A 210 -5.45 -3.43 2.45
N ALA A 211 -5.65 -2.89 1.25
CA ALA A 211 -6.40 -1.65 1.07
C ALA A 211 -7.88 -1.77 1.48
N CYS A 212 -8.53 -2.90 1.20
CA CYS A 212 -9.91 -3.15 1.65
C CYS A 212 -10.00 -3.21 3.18
N LEU A 213 -9.08 -3.93 3.83
CA LEU A 213 -9.05 -4.08 5.28
C LEU A 213 -8.73 -2.75 5.97
N ALA A 214 -7.78 -1.97 5.44
CA ALA A 214 -7.48 -0.61 5.89
C ALA A 214 -8.71 0.32 5.77
N ALA A 215 -9.52 0.14 4.72
CA ALA A 215 -10.77 0.86 4.53
C ALA A 215 -11.95 0.31 5.35
N GLY A 216 -11.72 -0.67 6.24
CA GLY A 216 -12.73 -1.21 7.15
C GLY A 216 -13.66 -2.27 6.53
N TYR A 217 -13.40 -2.73 5.31
CA TYR A 217 -14.12 -3.89 4.75
C TYR A 217 -13.65 -5.18 5.42
N THR A 218 -14.53 -6.17 5.50
CA THR A 218 -14.28 -7.48 6.14
C THR A 218 -14.61 -8.62 5.18
N LEU A 219 -14.42 -9.87 5.62
CA LEU A 219 -14.84 -11.07 4.86
C LEU A 219 -16.35 -11.11 4.55
N HIS A 220 -17.18 -10.26 5.15
CA HIS A 220 -18.59 -10.11 4.74
C HIS A 220 -18.74 -9.37 3.40
N THR A 221 -17.69 -8.71 2.92
CA THR A 221 -17.68 -8.04 1.63
C THR A 221 -17.29 -9.03 0.54
N THR A 222 -18.13 -9.18 -0.49
CA THR A 222 -17.93 -10.15 -1.58
C THR A 222 -16.57 -10.04 -2.24
N LEU A 223 -16.06 -8.82 -2.46
CA LEU A 223 -14.71 -8.60 -3.01
C LEU A 223 -13.63 -9.23 -2.11
N VAL A 224 -13.66 -8.92 -0.80
CA VAL A 224 -12.67 -9.39 0.17
C VAL A 224 -12.73 -10.91 0.32
N ALA A 225 -13.93 -11.49 0.44
CA ALA A 225 -14.09 -12.94 0.52
C ALA A 225 -13.51 -13.66 -0.70
N ARG A 226 -13.86 -13.22 -1.91
CA ARG A 226 -13.37 -13.83 -3.16
C ARG A 226 -11.87 -13.66 -3.34
N ALA A 227 -11.32 -12.46 -3.06
CA ALA A 227 -9.89 -12.20 -3.17
C ALA A 227 -9.10 -13.04 -2.15
N TRP A 228 -9.63 -13.20 -0.93
CA TRP A 228 -9.05 -14.06 0.08
C TRP A 228 -9.04 -15.54 -0.35
N ASP A 229 -10.13 -16.04 -0.91
CA ASP A 229 -10.19 -17.42 -1.42
C ASP A 229 -9.18 -17.66 -2.55
N LEU A 230 -9.04 -16.71 -3.47
CA LEU A 230 -8.02 -16.77 -4.53
C LEU A 230 -6.60 -16.77 -3.96
N LEU A 231 -6.29 -15.84 -3.04
CA LEU A 231 -4.97 -15.77 -2.41
C LEU A 231 -4.61 -17.08 -1.72
N ARG A 232 -5.57 -17.68 -1.01
CA ARG A 232 -5.39 -18.99 -0.36
C ARG A 232 -5.14 -20.12 -1.35
N ALA A 233 -5.84 -20.11 -2.49
CA ALA A 233 -5.72 -21.16 -3.51
C ALA A 233 -4.40 -21.08 -4.28
N GLN A 234 -3.78 -19.89 -4.34
CA GLN A 234 -2.52 -19.67 -5.05
C GLN A 234 -1.26 -19.92 -4.20
N GLN A 235 -1.40 -20.19 -2.90
CA GLN A 235 -0.24 -20.44 -2.04
C GLN A 235 0.46 -21.75 -2.45
N GLY A 236 1.75 -21.65 -2.76
CA GLY A 236 2.63 -22.78 -3.08
C GLY A 236 2.92 -23.67 -1.88
N SER A 237 3.41 -24.88 -2.16
CA SER A 237 3.76 -25.86 -1.11
C SER A 237 4.93 -25.42 -0.23
N ASP A 238 5.78 -24.51 -0.72
CA ASP A 238 6.88 -23.91 0.03
C ASP A 238 6.44 -22.74 0.93
N GLY A 239 5.18 -22.34 0.85
CA GLY A 239 4.58 -21.26 1.62
C GLY A 239 4.50 -19.91 0.90
N GLY A 240 5.14 -19.75 -0.27
CA GLY A 240 5.15 -18.51 -1.05
C GLY A 240 4.07 -18.43 -2.13
N TRP A 241 4.10 -17.36 -2.94
CA TRP A 241 3.22 -17.15 -4.09
C TRP A 241 4.04 -17.02 -5.37
N SER A 242 3.40 -17.28 -6.51
CA SER A 242 4.04 -17.15 -7.83
C SER A 242 4.04 -15.69 -8.28
N VAL A 243 5.17 -15.02 -8.04
CA VAL A 243 5.53 -13.66 -8.50
C VAL A 243 7.00 -13.67 -8.93
N ALA A 244 7.58 -12.51 -9.28
CA ALA A 244 9.02 -12.42 -9.55
C ALA A 244 9.82 -12.90 -8.31
N GLU A 245 10.93 -13.61 -8.51
CA GLU A 245 11.60 -14.37 -7.43
C GLU A 245 12.02 -13.49 -6.25
N ASP A 246 12.50 -12.28 -6.54
CA ASP A 246 12.91 -11.25 -5.59
C ASP A 246 11.74 -10.61 -4.82
N GLU A 247 10.51 -10.68 -5.34
CA GLU A 247 9.31 -10.14 -4.70
C GLU A 247 8.59 -11.19 -3.83
N ARG A 248 8.92 -12.47 -3.97
CA ARG A 248 8.20 -13.57 -3.29
C ARG A 248 8.19 -13.41 -1.76
N PRO A 249 9.30 -13.05 -1.08
CA PRO A 249 9.28 -12.86 0.36
C PRO A 249 8.40 -11.69 0.80
N ALA A 250 8.44 -10.57 0.09
CA ALA A 250 7.60 -9.40 0.35
C ALA A 250 6.11 -9.74 0.22
N VAL A 251 5.72 -10.46 -0.84
CA VAL A 251 4.33 -10.91 -1.03
C VAL A 251 3.89 -11.89 0.06
N ALA A 252 4.76 -12.80 0.46
CA ALA A 252 4.46 -13.73 1.57
C ALA A 252 4.28 -12.97 2.91
N LEU A 253 5.10 -11.95 3.18
CA LEU A 253 4.96 -11.08 4.35
C LEU A 253 3.62 -10.32 4.33
N GLN A 254 3.25 -9.72 3.19
CA GLN A 254 1.96 -9.04 3.05
C GLN A 254 0.78 -10.01 3.22
N ALA A 255 0.88 -11.23 2.69
CA ALA A 255 -0.15 -12.25 2.89
C ALA A 255 -0.31 -12.64 4.36
N VAL A 256 0.80 -12.73 5.12
CA VAL A 256 0.77 -12.91 6.58
C VAL A 256 0.06 -11.73 7.26
N ALA A 257 0.41 -10.49 6.91
CA ALA A 257 -0.21 -9.30 7.48
C ALA A 257 -1.73 -9.27 7.25
N VAL A 258 -2.17 -9.53 6.01
CA VAL A 258 -3.60 -9.66 5.63
C VAL A 258 -4.30 -10.73 6.46
N ALA A 259 -3.69 -11.91 6.60
CA ALA A 259 -4.28 -13.01 7.36
C ALA A 259 -4.48 -12.65 8.83
N LEU A 260 -3.48 -12.02 9.45
CA LEU A 260 -3.54 -11.58 10.84
C LEU A 260 -4.63 -10.51 11.05
N GLN A 261 -4.78 -9.58 10.11
CA GLN A 261 -5.85 -8.57 10.15
C GLN A 261 -7.25 -9.21 10.02
N ILE A 262 -7.40 -10.18 9.12
CA ILE A 262 -8.64 -10.94 8.96
C ILE A 262 -8.98 -11.68 10.27
N GLU A 263 -8.03 -12.40 10.87
CA GLU A 263 -8.25 -13.13 12.13
C GLU A 263 -8.64 -12.18 13.28
N LEU A 264 -8.03 -11.00 13.35
CA LEU A 264 -8.37 -9.96 14.33
C LEU A 264 -9.76 -9.37 14.12
N GLY A 265 -10.18 -9.19 12.86
CA GLY A 265 -11.49 -8.67 12.51
C GLY A 265 -12.65 -9.63 12.84
N HIS A 266 -12.39 -10.93 12.95
CA HIS A 266 -13.39 -11.95 13.34
C HIS A 266 -13.58 -12.06 14.86
N GLY A 267 -12.74 -11.38 15.65
CA GLY A 267 -12.79 -11.39 17.12
C GLY A 267 -13.63 -10.27 17.75
N ARG A 268 -14.37 -9.48 16.96
CA ARG A 268 -15.26 -8.40 17.44
C ARG A 268 -16.72 -8.69 17.15
#